data_AF-X5WYB1-F1
#
_entry.id   AF-X5WYB1-F1
#
_cell.length_a   1.000
_cell.length_b   1.000
_cell.length_c   1.000
_cell.angle_alpha   90.00
_cell.angle_beta   90.00
_cell.angle_gamma   90.00
#
_symmetry.space_group_name_H-M   'P 1'
#
loop_
_entity.id
_entity.type
_entity.pdbx_description
1 polymer ?
#
loop_
_entity_poly.entity_id
_entity_poly.type
_entity_poly.pdbx_seq_one_letter_code
_entity_poly.pdbx_strand_id
1 'polypeptide(L)'
;MEYFDEVLDRKTGELVRFSKGEWITITEMGTSFRAGPRKARTILREMGVLQIEDRGGHSRQRLARWVVQRGWGKRLQPKGSYPFDVVGPEAQQWIAERWVETADKLHANTSKGESGSAASALQRFKAGRLHPMRTQQEICWLIDHFPSLSQSEIASIVEVSQQLVSKFAGIRQAQRDKWLEWQRSAA
;
A
#
# COMPACT_ATOMS: atom_id res chain seq x y z
N MET A 1 -19.58 6.20 -5.45
CA MET A 1 -20.88 5.94 -4.74
C MET A 1 -21.30 7.22 -4.04
N GLU A 2 -22.47 7.76 -4.35
CA GLU A 2 -22.98 8.97 -3.69
C GLU A 2 -23.52 8.66 -2.29
N TYR A 3 -23.02 9.36 -1.28
CA TYR A 3 -23.47 9.18 0.11
C TYR A 3 -24.43 10.29 0.50
N PHE A 4 -25.44 9.92 1.28
CA PHE A 4 -26.42 10.86 1.81
C PHE A 4 -26.45 10.74 3.34
N ASP A 5 -26.69 11.87 4.00
CA ASP A 5 -27.07 11.90 5.40
C ASP A 5 -28.55 12.30 5.50
N GLU A 6 -29.22 11.80 6.53
CA GLU A 6 -30.58 12.18 6.90
C GLU A 6 -30.51 12.97 8.20
N VAL A 7 -30.92 14.24 8.16
CA VAL A 7 -31.01 15.09 9.35
C VAL A 7 -32.45 15.51 9.56
N LEU A 8 -32.89 15.38 10.80
CA LEU A 8 -34.22 15.84 11.21
C LEU A 8 -34.22 17.37 11.24
N ASP A 9 -34.99 17.97 10.33
CA ASP A 9 -35.27 19.39 10.38
C ASP A 9 -36.17 19.66 11.59
N ARG A 10 -35.62 20.36 12.58
CA ARG A 10 -36.33 20.65 13.85
C ARG A 10 -37.47 21.67 13.69
N LYS A 11 -37.58 22.36 12.54
CA LYS A 11 -38.66 23.31 12.26
C LYS A 11 -39.84 22.65 11.57
N THR A 12 -39.58 21.73 10.64
CA THR A 12 -40.63 21.05 9.86
C THR A 12 -40.98 19.66 10.41
N GLY A 13 -40.09 19.06 11.20
CA GLY A 13 -40.23 17.69 11.68
C GLY A 13 -39.90 16.62 10.63
N GLU A 14 -39.44 17.02 9.44
CA GLU A 14 -39.13 16.11 8.34
C GLU A 14 -37.66 15.69 8.33
N LEU A 15 -37.39 14.46 7.89
CA LEU A 15 -36.04 14.00 7.61
C LEU A 15 -35.61 14.54 6.25
N VAL A 16 -34.67 15.50 6.26
CA VAL A 16 -34.12 16.07 5.04
C VAL A 16 -32.86 15.30 4.66
N ARG A 17 -32.84 14.78 3.44
CA ARG A 17 -31.73 14.05 2.86
C ARG A 17 -30.82 15.00 2.08
N PHE A 18 -29.55 15.10 2.46
CA PHE A 18 -28.56 15.90 1.73
C PHE A 18 -27.41 15.04 1.21
N SER A 19 -26.98 15.30 -0.02
CA SER A 19 -25.83 14.63 -0.64
C SER A 19 -24.53 15.11 0.03
N LYS A 20 -23.69 14.16 0.41
CA LYS A 20 -22.31 14.37 0.86
C LYS A 20 -21.29 14.20 -0.29
N GLY A 21 -21.78 14.22 -1.53
CA GLY A 21 -21.00 13.99 -2.73
C GLY A 21 -20.58 12.54 -2.90
N GLU A 22 -19.70 12.34 -3.87
CA GLU A 22 -19.24 11.01 -4.23
C GLU A 22 -18.10 10.55 -3.31
N TRP A 23 -18.30 9.39 -2.68
CA TRP A 23 -17.25 8.71 -1.95
C TRP A 23 -16.74 7.56 -2.80
N ILE A 24 -15.41 7.44 -2.84
CA ILE A 24 -14.73 6.46 -3.67
C ILE A 24 -13.80 5.63 -2.80
N THR A 25 -13.57 4.38 -3.22
CA THR A 25 -12.60 3.48 -2.62
C THR A 25 -11.18 3.95 -2.87
N ILE A 26 -10.24 3.44 -2.07
CA ILE A 26 -8.80 3.65 -2.29
C ILE A 26 -8.35 3.19 -3.68
N THR A 27 -8.96 2.14 -4.22
CA THR A 27 -8.63 1.65 -5.57
C THR A 27 -9.11 2.63 -6.64
N GLU A 28 -10.34 3.11 -6.54
CA GLU A 28 -10.89 4.11 -7.46
C GLU A 28 -10.09 5.42 -7.39
N MET A 29 -9.70 5.84 -6.19
CA MET A 29 -8.80 6.98 -6.00
C MET A 29 -7.45 6.76 -6.69
N GLY A 30 -6.85 5.56 -6.61
CA GLY A 30 -5.61 5.28 -7.35
C GLY A 30 -5.79 5.35 -8.87
N THR A 31 -6.92 4.86 -9.38
CA THR A 31 -7.25 4.88 -10.81
C THR A 31 -7.35 6.30 -11.36
N SER A 32 -7.90 7.26 -10.60
CA SER A 32 -8.00 8.66 -11.06
C SER A 32 -6.63 9.31 -11.31
N PHE A 33 -5.58 8.85 -10.63
CA PHE A 33 -4.18 9.27 -10.86
C PHE A 33 -3.39 8.32 -11.76
N ARG A 34 -4.05 7.38 -12.45
CA ARG A 34 -3.40 6.35 -13.29
C ARG A 34 -2.34 5.54 -12.53
N ALA A 35 -2.53 5.38 -11.22
CA ALA A 35 -1.61 4.63 -10.37
C ALA A 35 -2.17 3.23 -10.09
N GLY A 36 -1.32 2.23 -10.26
CA GLY A 36 -1.65 0.86 -9.88
C GLY A 36 -1.94 0.74 -8.37
N PRO A 37 -2.65 -0.31 -7.96
CA PRO A 37 -3.14 -0.47 -6.58
C PRO A 37 -2.02 -0.53 -5.52
N ARG A 38 -0.80 -0.97 -5.87
CA ARG A 38 0.36 -0.97 -4.95
C ARG A 38 0.94 0.44 -4.81
N LYS A 39 1.30 1.08 -5.93
CA LYS A 39 1.74 2.47 -5.98
C LYS A 39 0.81 3.43 -5.25
N ALA A 40 -0.49 3.38 -5.55
CA ALA A 40 -1.49 4.24 -4.90
C ALA A 40 -1.50 4.08 -3.38
N ARG A 41 -1.46 2.83 -2.90
CA ARG A 41 -1.36 2.52 -1.47
C ARG A 41 -0.05 3.03 -0.86
N THR A 42 1.05 2.93 -1.58
CA THR A 42 2.36 3.43 -1.11
C THR A 42 2.37 4.95 -0.97
N ILE A 43 1.85 5.67 -1.97
CA ILE A 43 1.68 7.13 -1.91
C ILE A 43 0.79 7.52 -0.72
N LEU A 44 -0.37 6.87 -0.56
CA LEU A 44 -1.29 7.21 0.52
C LEU A 44 -0.75 6.84 1.92
N ARG A 45 0.12 5.83 2.03
CA ARG A 45 0.85 5.57 3.28
C ARG A 45 1.89 6.66 3.57
N GLU A 46 2.62 7.11 2.55
CA GLU A 46 3.59 8.20 2.69
C GLU A 46 2.90 9.51 3.12
N MET A 47 1.69 9.78 2.63
CA MET A 47 0.85 10.90 3.09
C MET A 47 0.28 10.71 4.51
N GLY A 48 0.43 9.53 5.12
CA GLY A 48 -0.20 9.19 6.39
C GLY A 48 -1.72 8.99 6.31
N VAL A 49 -2.31 8.94 5.10
CA VAL A 49 -3.75 8.67 4.89
C VAL A 49 -4.08 7.21 5.14
N LEU A 50 -3.14 6.30 4.85
CA LEU A 50 -3.25 4.88 5.16
C LEU A 50 -2.26 4.48 6.24
N GLN A 51 -2.70 3.58 7.12
CA GLN A 51 -1.89 2.91 8.13
C GLN A 51 -1.99 1.39 7.96
N ILE A 52 -0.97 0.68 8.45
CA ILE A 52 -0.99 -0.79 8.49
C ILE A 52 -1.52 -1.21 9.85
N GLU A 53 -2.54 -2.05 9.84
CA GLU A 53 -3.08 -2.68 11.03
C GLU A 53 -2.75 -4.17 10.99
N ASP A 54 -1.96 -4.62 11.96
CA ASP A 54 -1.76 -6.05 12.20
C ASP A 54 -2.89 -6.58 13.08
N ARG A 55 -3.71 -7.46 12.50
CA ARG A 55 -4.62 -8.29 13.28
C ARG A 55 -4.43 -9.75 12.89
N GLY A 56 -3.94 -10.55 13.83
CA GLY A 56 -3.94 -12.02 13.72
C GLY A 56 -3.25 -12.58 12.48
N GLY A 57 -2.07 -12.06 12.12
CA GLY A 57 -1.27 -12.58 10.99
C GLY A 57 -1.61 -12.00 9.62
N HIS A 58 -2.60 -11.11 9.53
CA HIS A 58 -2.92 -10.36 8.32
C HIS A 58 -2.68 -8.86 8.50
N SER A 59 -1.63 -8.34 7.85
CA SER A 59 -1.36 -6.91 7.75
C SER A 59 -2.33 -6.29 6.75
N ARG A 60 -3.27 -5.47 7.22
CA ARG A 60 -4.24 -4.77 6.36
C ARG A 60 -3.92 -3.28 6.30
N GLN A 61 -4.03 -2.70 5.11
CA GLN A 61 -3.89 -1.25 4.94
C GLN A 61 -5.27 -0.62 5.10
N ARG A 62 -5.43 0.24 6.10
CA ARG A 62 -6.68 0.92 6.45
C ARG A 62 -6.48 2.42 6.54
N LEU A 63 -7.53 3.21 6.33
CA LEU A 63 -7.52 4.65 6.55
C LEU A 63 -7.01 4.98 7.94
N ALA A 64 -6.08 5.91 8.07
CA ALA A 64 -5.56 6.33 9.36
C ALA A 64 -6.66 6.91 10.25
N ARG A 65 -6.48 6.78 11.57
CA ARG A 65 -7.51 7.18 12.55
C ARG A 65 -7.92 8.64 12.39
N TRP A 66 -6.96 9.53 12.11
CA TRP A 66 -7.20 10.96 11.94
C TRP A 66 -8.10 11.26 10.74
N VAL A 67 -7.98 10.51 9.65
CA VAL A 67 -8.82 10.68 8.44
C VAL A 67 -10.28 10.37 8.78
N VAL A 68 -10.52 9.31 9.53
CA VAL A 68 -11.87 8.92 9.95
C VAL A 68 -12.43 9.93 10.95
N GLN A 69 -11.64 10.34 11.94
CA GLN A 69 -12.06 11.31 12.97
C GLN A 69 -12.41 12.67 12.39
N ARG A 70 -11.73 13.08 11.32
CA ARG A 70 -12.02 14.32 10.60
C ARG A 70 -13.28 14.24 9.73
N GLY A 71 -13.90 13.06 9.60
CA GLY A 71 -15.06 12.84 8.72
C GLY A 71 -14.70 12.68 7.25
N TRP A 72 -13.41 12.61 6.93
CA TRP A 72 -12.85 12.56 5.57
C TRP A 72 -12.94 11.18 4.92
N GLY A 73 -13.15 10.14 5.71
CA GLY A 73 -13.26 8.79 5.21
C GLY A 73 -14.00 7.86 6.17
N LYS A 74 -14.45 6.73 5.65
CA LYS A 74 -15.16 5.70 6.39
C LYS A 74 -14.45 4.37 6.23
N ARG A 75 -14.31 3.68 7.35
CA ARG A 75 -13.85 2.30 7.42
C ARG A 75 -15.08 1.39 7.37
N LEU A 76 -15.26 0.65 6.28
CA LEU A 76 -16.42 -0.22 6.09
C LEU A 76 -16.05 -1.66 6.43
N GLN A 77 -16.95 -2.34 7.12
CA GLN A 77 -16.81 -3.76 7.48
C GLN A 77 -18.13 -4.49 7.20
N PRO A 78 -18.43 -4.76 5.93
CA PRO A 78 -19.66 -5.46 5.56
C PRO A 78 -19.64 -6.89 6.11
N LYS A 79 -20.80 -7.39 6.55
CA LYS A 79 -20.95 -8.77 7.01
C LYS A 79 -20.72 -9.73 5.84
N GLY A 80 -19.83 -10.72 6.01
CA GLY A 80 -19.55 -11.73 4.99
C GLY A 80 -18.68 -11.26 3.81
N SER A 81 -18.13 -10.04 3.86
CA SER A 81 -17.21 -9.52 2.83
C SER A 81 -15.92 -8.96 3.43
N TYR A 82 -14.96 -8.66 2.57
CA TYR A 82 -13.70 -8.04 2.99
C TYR A 82 -13.93 -6.58 3.39
N PRO A 83 -13.37 -6.15 4.54
CA PRO A 83 -13.37 -4.73 4.90
C PRO A 83 -12.66 -3.90 3.83
N PHE A 84 -13.23 -2.75 3.54
CA PHE A 84 -12.67 -1.78 2.61
C PHE A 84 -12.94 -0.37 3.11
N ASP A 85 -12.20 0.59 2.59
CA ASP A 85 -12.29 1.97 3.03
C ASP A 85 -12.61 2.90 1.87
N VAL A 86 -13.33 3.97 2.20
CA VAL A 86 -13.78 4.98 1.25
C VAL A 86 -13.40 6.38 1.74
N VAL A 87 -13.10 7.26 0.80
CA VAL A 87 -12.73 8.66 1.03
C VAL A 87 -13.78 9.58 0.42
N GLY A 88 -14.21 10.57 1.19
CA GLY A 88 -15.16 11.60 0.75
C GLY A 88 -14.49 12.71 -0.07
N PRO A 89 -15.29 13.64 -0.63
CA PRO A 89 -14.79 14.68 -1.54
C PRO A 89 -13.66 15.54 -0.97
N GLU A 90 -13.76 15.96 0.30
CA GLU A 90 -12.73 16.78 0.95
C GLU A 90 -11.38 16.06 1.03
N ALA A 91 -11.41 14.76 1.36
CA ALA A 91 -10.21 13.94 1.39
C ALA A 91 -9.64 13.75 -0.01
N GLN A 92 -10.50 13.55 -1.01
CA GLN A 92 -10.07 13.43 -2.40
C GLN A 92 -9.33 14.68 -2.87
N GLN A 93 -9.88 15.86 -2.59
CA GLN A 93 -9.23 17.14 -2.91
C GLN A 93 -7.88 17.27 -2.18
N TRP A 94 -7.85 17.03 -0.86
CA TRP A 94 -6.63 17.14 -0.07
C TRP A 94 -5.52 16.20 -0.55
N ILE A 95 -5.89 14.96 -0.94
CA ILE A 95 -4.97 13.98 -1.52
C ILE A 95 -4.50 14.46 -2.89
N ALA A 96 -5.41 14.95 -3.74
CA ALA A 96 -5.07 15.40 -5.09
C ALA A 96 -4.02 16.52 -5.09
N GLU A 97 -4.17 17.49 -4.18
CA GLU A 97 -3.22 18.59 -3.99
C GLU A 97 -1.80 18.12 -3.65
N ARG A 98 -1.65 16.98 -2.98
CA ARG A 98 -0.37 16.46 -2.48
C ARG A 98 0.17 15.29 -3.30
N TRP A 99 -0.61 14.82 -4.27
CA TRP A 99 -0.32 13.57 -4.98
C TRP A 99 0.99 13.64 -5.74
N VAL A 100 1.15 14.66 -6.58
CA VAL A 100 2.31 14.80 -7.46
C VAL A 100 3.59 14.92 -6.63
N GLU A 101 3.61 15.84 -5.67
CA GLU A 101 4.76 16.03 -4.77
C GLU A 101 5.17 14.73 -4.05
N THR A 102 4.18 14.01 -3.50
CA THR A 102 4.46 12.76 -2.77
C THR A 102 4.95 11.67 -3.72
N ALA A 103 4.36 11.55 -4.90
CA ALA A 103 4.76 10.58 -5.91
C ALA A 103 6.19 10.84 -6.41
N ASP A 104 6.54 12.11 -6.64
CA ASP A 104 7.86 12.53 -7.10
C ASP A 104 8.91 12.31 -6.01
N LYS A 105 8.58 12.59 -4.73
CA LYS A 105 9.45 12.27 -3.59
C LYS A 105 9.78 10.78 -3.52
N LEU A 106 8.77 9.92 -3.65
CA LEU A 106 8.95 8.46 -3.64
C LEU A 106 9.76 7.98 -4.85
N HIS A 107 9.50 8.54 -6.03
CA HIS A 107 10.26 8.23 -7.23
C HIS A 107 11.73 8.65 -7.09
N ALA A 108 11.99 9.87 -6.63
CA ALA A 108 13.35 10.37 -6.40
C ALA A 108 14.12 9.52 -5.39
N ASN A 109 13.45 9.00 -4.35
CA ASN A 109 14.08 8.08 -3.39
C ASN A 109 14.43 6.74 -4.03
N THR A 110 13.59 6.24 -4.93
CA THR A 110 13.79 4.94 -5.59
C THR A 110 14.83 5.03 -6.71
N SER A 111 14.92 6.17 -7.41
CA SER A 111 15.78 6.37 -8.58
C SER A 111 17.22 6.75 -8.23
N LYS A 112 17.55 6.97 -6.95
CA LYS A 112 18.91 7.34 -6.52
C LYS A 112 19.78 6.11 -6.25
N GLY A 113 21.05 6.21 -6.66
CA GLY A 113 22.11 5.27 -6.27
C GLY A 113 21.81 3.82 -6.62
N GLU A 114 22.18 2.92 -5.70
CA GLU A 114 22.01 1.47 -5.87
C GLU A 114 20.55 1.05 -5.98
N SER A 115 19.63 1.76 -5.30
CA SER A 115 18.19 1.50 -5.38
C SER A 115 17.64 1.61 -6.80
N GLY A 116 18.08 2.61 -7.57
CA GLY A 116 17.67 2.81 -8.96
C GLY A 116 18.18 1.70 -9.89
N SER A 117 19.44 1.29 -9.67
CA SER A 117 20.06 0.17 -10.38
C SER A 117 19.35 -1.15 -10.08
N ALA A 118 19.02 -1.40 -8.81
CA ALA A 118 18.32 -2.58 -8.35
C ALA A 118 16.88 -2.65 -8.89
N ALA A 119 16.14 -1.53 -8.87
CA ALA A 119 14.82 -1.43 -9.48
C ALA A 119 14.87 -1.77 -10.97
N SER A 120 15.81 -1.18 -11.71
CA SER A 120 15.98 -1.43 -13.15
C SER A 120 16.38 -2.89 -13.43
N ALA A 121 17.24 -3.48 -12.60
CA ALA A 121 17.64 -4.88 -12.72
C ALA A 121 16.46 -5.83 -12.45
N LEU A 122 15.66 -5.57 -11.41
CA LEU A 122 14.46 -6.36 -11.12
C LEU A 122 13.44 -6.28 -12.26
N GLN A 123 13.20 -5.11 -12.84
CA GLN A 123 12.28 -4.97 -13.99
C GLN A 123 12.77 -5.75 -15.22
N ARG A 124 14.07 -5.65 -15.54
CA ARG A 124 14.67 -6.45 -16.62
C ARG A 124 14.53 -7.96 -16.37
N PHE A 125 14.80 -8.39 -15.15
CA PHE A 125 14.63 -9.79 -14.76
C PHE A 125 13.17 -10.25 -14.90
N LYS A 126 12.20 -9.42 -14.48
CA LYS A 126 10.77 -9.70 -14.63
C LYS A 126 10.34 -9.81 -16.08
N ALA A 127 10.85 -8.94 -16.96
CA ALA A 127 10.52 -8.95 -18.38
C ALA A 127 10.96 -10.24 -19.10
N GLY A 128 12.04 -10.87 -18.63
CA GLY A 128 12.54 -12.13 -19.18
C GLY A 128 11.84 -13.40 -18.65
N ARG A 129 10.86 -13.28 -17.74
CA ARG A 129 10.22 -14.44 -17.12
C ARG A 129 8.93 -14.84 -17.84
N LEU A 130 8.73 -16.14 -17.98
CA LEU A 130 7.46 -16.73 -18.43
C LEU A 130 6.31 -16.50 -17.44
N HIS A 131 6.61 -16.44 -16.14
CA HIS A 131 5.62 -16.29 -15.08
C HIS A 131 5.90 -15.06 -14.21
N PRO A 132 4.87 -14.25 -13.90
CA PRO A 132 4.99 -13.12 -13.01
C PRO A 132 5.55 -13.52 -11.64
N MET A 133 6.41 -12.68 -11.09
CA MET A 133 6.93 -12.89 -9.74
C MET A 133 5.88 -12.51 -8.71
N ARG A 134 5.73 -13.36 -7.69
CA ARG A 134 5.02 -13.01 -6.45
C ARG A 134 5.86 -12.02 -5.65
N THR A 135 5.23 -11.21 -4.81
CA THR A 135 5.92 -10.21 -3.95
C THR A 135 7.07 -10.81 -3.13
N GLN A 136 6.88 -12.00 -2.55
CA GLN A 136 7.95 -12.69 -1.82
C GLN A 136 9.16 -12.97 -2.72
N GLN A 137 8.94 -13.39 -3.97
CA GLN A 137 10.02 -13.67 -4.91
C GLN A 137 10.75 -12.40 -5.31
N GLU A 138 10.04 -11.29 -5.51
CA GLU A 138 10.64 -9.98 -5.81
C GLU A 138 11.58 -9.55 -4.67
N ILE A 139 11.13 -9.69 -3.42
CA ILE A 139 11.91 -9.34 -2.23
C ILE A 139 13.10 -10.26 -2.05
N CYS A 140 12.91 -11.59 -2.12
CA CYS A 140 14.03 -12.53 -2.00
C CYS A 140 15.09 -12.30 -3.08
N TRP A 141 14.66 -12.02 -4.32
CA TRP A 141 15.58 -11.74 -5.41
C TRP A 141 16.43 -10.49 -5.13
N LEU A 142 15.82 -9.41 -4.63
CA LEU A 142 16.56 -8.20 -4.24
C LEU A 142 17.57 -8.48 -3.10
N ILE A 143 17.16 -9.25 -2.09
CA ILE A 143 18.04 -9.65 -0.97
C ILE A 143 19.22 -10.51 -1.43
N ASP A 144 19.02 -11.33 -2.47
CA ASP A 144 20.06 -12.20 -3.01
C ASP A 144 21.05 -11.45 -3.92
N HIS A 145 20.60 -10.43 -4.67
CA HIS A 145 21.40 -9.78 -5.71
C HIS A 145 21.92 -8.39 -5.31
N PHE A 146 21.31 -7.75 -4.32
CA PHE A 146 21.66 -6.41 -3.84
C PHE A 146 21.70 -6.39 -2.31
N PRO A 147 22.69 -7.07 -1.69
CA PRO A 147 22.73 -7.31 -0.24
C PRO A 147 22.95 -6.05 0.60
N SER A 148 23.44 -4.97 -0.01
CA SER A 148 23.64 -3.66 0.62
C SER A 148 22.35 -2.84 0.75
N LEU A 149 21.27 -3.22 0.06
CA LEU A 149 20.01 -2.49 0.17
C LEU A 149 19.38 -2.66 1.55
N SER A 150 18.96 -1.54 2.12
CA SER A 150 18.14 -1.51 3.32
C SER A 150 16.73 -2.08 3.05
N GLN A 151 16.06 -2.55 4.11
CA GLN A 151 14.67 -3.02 3.99
C GLN A 151 13.71 -1.91 3.54
N SER A 152 13.98 -0.66 3.88
CA SER A 152 13.22 0.51 3.41
C SER A 152 13.37 0.72 1.91
N GLU A 153 14.57 0.56 1.36
CA GLU A 153 14.82 0.67 -0.07
C GLU A 153 14.12 -0.45 -0.84
N ILE A 154 14.25 -1.69 -0.37
CA ILE A 154 13.54 -2.85 -0.94
C ILE A 154 12.00 -2.62 -0.91
N ALA A 155 11.48 -2.09 0.19
CA ALA A 155 10.06 -1.77 0.32
C ALA A 155 9.61 -0.70 -0.70
N SER A 156 10.45 0.30 -0.93
CA SER A 156 10.22 1.33 -1.95
C SER A 156 10.20 0.74 -3.35
N ILE A 157 11.20 -0.06 -3.72
CA ILE A 157 11.33 -0.69 -5.05
C ILE A 157 10.13 -1.59 -5.37
N VAL A 158 9.68 -2.39 -4.40
CA VAL A 158 8.58 -3.37 -4.59
C VAL A 158 7.20 -2.76 -4.32
N GLU A 159 7.14 -1.51 -3.86
CA GLU A 159 5.93 -0.77 -3.48
C GLU A 159 5.11 -1.46 -2.37
N VAL A 160 5.80 -1.94 -1.33
CA VAL A 160 5.18 -2.64 -0.18
C VAL A 160 5.60 -2.01 1.15
N SER A 161 5.13 -2.57 2.27
CA SER A 161 5.58 -2.13 3.59
C SER A 161 6.92 -2.74 3.98
N GLN A 162 7.70 -1.99 4.76
CA GLN A 162 8.95 -2.50 5.36
C GLN A 162 8.71 -3.74 6.24
N GLN A 163 7.58 -3.79 6.96
CA GLN A 163 7.18 -4.96 7.76
C GLN A 163 7.06 -6.23 6.91
N LEU A 164 6.51 -6.11 5.69
CA LEU A 164 6.39 -7.24 4.77
C LEU A 164 7.76 -7.68 4.25
N VAL A 165 8.66 -6.72 3.98
CA VAL A 165 10.05 -7.01 3.61
C VAL A 165 10.76 -7.75 4.75
N SER A 166 10.66 -7.25 5.98
CA SER A 166 11.24 -7.89 7.17
C SER A 166 10.77 -9.34 7.34
N LYS A 167 9.46 -9.57 7.21
CA LYS A 167 8.87 -10.91 7.26
C LYS A 167 9.50 -11.85 6.22
N PHE A 168 9.62 -11.42 4.96
CA PHE A 168 10.17 -12.26 3.90
C PHE A 168 11.69 -12.40 3.96
N ALA A 169 12.40 -11.39 4.48
CA ALA A 169 13.83 -11.49 4.76
C ALA A 169 14.12 -12.58 5.79
N GLY A 170 13.34 -12.65 6.88
CA GLY A 170 13.44 -13.73 7.86
C GLY A 170 13.17 -15.11 7.25
N ILE A 171 12.15 -15.23 6.40
CA ILE A 171 11.86 -16.48 5.67
C ILE A 171 13.04 -16.87 4.75
N ARG A 172 13.63 -15.89 4.03
CA ARG A 172 14.76 -16.14 3.13
C ARG A 172 16.02 -16.56 3.88
N GLN A 173 16.29 -15.95 5.04
CA GLN A 173 17.42 -16.33 5.89
C GLN A 173 17.27 -17.78 6.36
N ALA A 174 16.11 -18.16 6.91
CA ALA A 174 15.86 -19.53 7.34
C ALA A 174 15.98 -20.56 6.20
N GLN A 175 15.64 -20.19 4.96
CA GLN A 175 15.86 -21.05 3.79
C GLN A 175 17.35 -21.23 3.48
N ARG A 176 18.16 -20.16 3.58
CA ARG A 176 19.60 -20.21 3.38
C ARG A 176 20.28 -21.06 4.45
N ASP A 177 19.89 -20.88 5.71
CA ASP A 177 20.44 -21.63 6.84
C ASP A 177 20.19 -23.13 6.69
N LYS A 178 18.95 -23.53 6.36
CA LYS A 178 18.61 -24.94 6.07
C LYS A 178 19.40 -25.52 4.89
N TRP A 179 19.65 -24.73 3.85
CA TRP A 179 20.43 -25.19 2.71
C TRP A 179 21.90 -25.43 3.08
N LEU A 180 22.49 -24.55 3.90
CA LEU A 180 23.84 -24.72 4.43
C LEU A 180 23.95 -25.93 5.36
N GLU A 181 22.96 -26.17 6.22
CA GLU A 181 22.88 -27.38 7.05
C GLU A 181 22.84 -28.65 6.21
N TRP A 182 21.98 -28.68 5.18
CA TRP A 182 21.89 -29.81 4.27
C TRP A 182 23.23 -30.08 3.57
N GLN A 183 23.90 -29.04 3.05
CA GLN A 183 25.22 -29.18 2.42
C GLN A 183 26.28 -29.75 3.37
N ARG A 184 26.27 -29.36 4.64
CA ARG A 184 27.20 -29.89 5.65
C ARG A 184 26.90 -31.34 6.02
N SER A 185 25.64 -31.76 5.97
CA SER A 185 25.23 -33.14 6.27
C SER A 185 25.42 -34.12 5.10
N ALA A 186 25.54 -33.60 3.87
CA ALA A 186 25.68 -34.37 2.64
C ALA A 186 27.13 -34.47 2.13
N ALA A 187 28.07 -33.79 2.80
CA ALA A 187 29.51 -33.84 2.56
C ALA A 187 30.20 -34.75 3.59
#